data_AF-A0A5P1E8D0-F1
#
_entry.id   AF-A0A5P1E8D0-F1
#
_cell.length_a   1.000
_cell.length_b   1.000
_cell.length_c   1.000
_cell.angle_alpha   90.00
_cell.angle_beta   90.00
_cell.angle_gamma   90.00
#
_symmetry.space_group_name_H-M   'P 1'
#
loop_
_entity.id
_entity.type
_entity.pdbx_description
1 polymer ?
#
loop_
_entity_poly.entity_id
_entity_poly.type
_entity_poly.pdbx_seq_one_letter_code
_entity_poly.pdbx_strand_id
1 'polypeptide(L)'
;MYADFIGSTGSIFELSTQLYPAYFLPLASLGNLAKAVARGLKDPSFRVIQNHFAITGNLGEVAAKEEVWEVTAQLLGLAIGILIMDTPVIQTSYAKLTITWFSLRILHLWLRYQSLSVLRFRTINLKRARLLVKSHVMHQMVPGFIECNKEETILSWERFLQPRVIYGVSIEKMIGTEGSSNTVKALLKLYANQKYVLFVKQKGSGPAEYSVTFKVGATSLSVLKSLWHVHWLHENPNEEATCILSRLGESLQKLEKGFPEFLQQLERAGWKKHQIILNVPKNILFHEVELSMNLDDNAPNPYGFAQDPNPYLAQQAQNPYGSAHALNPYEAEQA
;
A
#
# COMPACT_ATOMS: atom_id res chain seq x y z
N MET A 1 3.62 3.77 14.38
CA MET A 1 4.79 2.86 14.35
C MET A 1 5.82 3.27 13.30
N TYR A 2 5.60 3.05 12.00
CA TYR A 2 6.62 3.38 10.98
C TYR A 2 7.04 4.85 10.98
N ALA A 3 6.07 5.78 11.07
CA ALA A 3 6.33 7.20 11.26
C ALA A 3 7.22 7.47 12.50
N ASP A 4 6.95 6.79 13.63
CA ASP A 4 7.73 6.96 14.86
C ASP A 4 9.18 6.47 14.70
N PHE A 5 9.40 5.38 13.95
CA PHE A 5 10.76 4.91 13.62
C PHE A 5 11.50 5.92 12.74
N ILE A 6 10.88 6.40 11.66
CA ILE A 6 11.48 7.41 10.76
C ILE A 6 11.82 8.69 11.53
N GLY A 7 10.91 9.17 12.40
CA GLY A 7 11.17 10.33 13.25
C GLY A 7 12.28 10.10 14.28
N SER A 8 12.44 8.86 14.76
CA SER A 8 13.56 8.47 15.64
C SER A 8 14.88 8.56 14.89
N THR A 9 14.94 8.05 13.65
CA THR A 9 16.11 8.17 12.77
C THR A 9 16.47 9.63 12.53
N GLY A 10 15.48 10.51 12.32
CA GLY A 10 15.72 11.95 12.19
C GLY A 10 16.41 12.55 13.42
N SER A 11 16.00 12.13 14.62
CA SER A 11 16.61 12.57 15.88
C SER A 11 18.03 12.02 16.06
N ILE A 12 18.33 10.82 15.55
CA ILE A 12 19.69 10.24 15.55
C ILE A 12 20.63 11.06 14.66
N PHE A 13 20.15 11.55 13.51
CA PHE A 13 20.95 12.45 12.66
C PHE A 13 21.29 13.76 13.37
N GLU A 14 20.34 14.35 14.10
CA GLU A 14 20.59 15.54 14.90
C GLU A 14 21.57 15.30 16.04
N LEU A 15 21.45 14.18 16.78
CA LEU A 15 22.44 13.83 17.82
C LEU A 15 23.84 13.69 17.22
N SER A 16 23.95 13.05 16.04
CA SER A 16 25.22 12.87 15.33
C SER A 16 25.91 14.19 14.94
N THR A 17 25.20 15.32 14.90
CA THR A 17 25.80 16.63 14.58
C THR A 17 26.88 17.04 15.57
N GLN A 18 26.74 16.68 16.85
CA GLN A 18 27.74 16.98 17.88
C GLN A 18 29.01 16.13 17.74
N LEU A 19 28.88 14.91 17.20
CA LEU A 19 30.01 14.01 16.92
C LEU A 19 30.76 14.39 15.64
N TYR A 20 30.03 14.93 14.65
CA TYR A 20 30.56 15.26 13.33
C TYR A 20 30.24 16.71 12.93
N PRO A 21 30.84 17.73 13.58
CA PRO A 21 30.50 19.13 13.32
C PRO A 21 30.73 19.57 11.87
N ALA A 22 31.73 19.00 11.19
CA ALA A 22 32.00 19.27 9.77
C ALA A 22 30.83 18.88 8.84
N TYR A 23 29.97 17.95 9.28
CA TYR A 23 28.78 17.49 8.56
C TYR A 23 27.49 18.04 9.17
N PHE A 24 27.55 19.12 9.97
CA PHE A 24 26.39 19.70 10.63
C PHE A 24 25.24 19.96 9.67
N LEU A 25 25.49 20.68 8.57
CA LEU A 25 24.44 21.07 7.61
C LEU A 25 23.73 19.85 6.98
N PRO A 26 24.43 18.87 6.37
CA PRO A 26 23.76 17.72 5.80
C PRO A 26 23.06 16.85 6.87
N LEU A 27 23.64 16.66 8.05
CA LEU A 27 23.03 15.87 9.13
C LEU A 27 21.77 16.54 9.69
N ALA A 28 21.82 17.84 9.99
CA ALA A 28 20.67 18.58 10.47
C ALA A 28 19.54 18.64 9.43
N SER A 29 19.90 18.81 8.15
CA SER A 29 18.94 18.81 7.03
C SER A 29 18.25 17.45 6.90
N LEU A 30 19.01 16.35 6.96
CA LEU A 30 18.47 15.00 6.89
C LEU A 30 17.60 14.66 8.11
N GLY A 31 18.00 15.14 9.30
CA GLY A 31 17.23 15.04 10.52
C GLY A 31 15.85 15.70 10.40
N ASN A 32 15.82 16.95 9.95
CA ASN A 32 14.59 17.70 9.72
C ASN A 32 13.72 17.06 8.62
N LEU A 33 14.32 16.61 7.52
CA LEU A 33 13.62 15.91 6.44
C LEU A 33 12.93 14.63 6.97
N ALA A 34 13.67 13.79 7.69
CA ALA A 34 13.11 12.56 8.25
C ALA A 34 11.95 12.84 9.21
N LYS A 35 12.07 13.85 10.07
CA LYS A 35 10.97 14.27 10.97
C LYS A 35 9.76 14.82 10.20
N ALA A 36 9.97 15.57 9.13
CA ALA A 36 8.88 16.07 8.28
C ALA A 36 8.14 14.92 7.58
N VAL A 37 8.87 13.95 7.02
CA VAL A 37 8.28 12.72 6.43
C VAL A 37 7.52 11.93 7.49
N ALA A 38 8.09 11.76 8.67
CA ALA A 38 7.43 11.09 9.79
C ALA A 38 6.10 11.76 10.16
N ARG A 39 6.07 13.09 10.25
CA ARG A 39 4.84 13.86 10.51
C ARG A 39 3.81 13.65 9.39
N GLY A 40 4.21 13.77 8.13
CA GLY A 40 3.33 13.54 6.97
C GLY A 40 2.70 12.14 6.93
N LEU A 41 3.38 11.12 7.47
CA LEU A 41 2.83 9.77 7.62
C LEU A 41 1.97 9.59 8.90
N LYS A 42 2.33 10.27 9.99
CA LYS A 42 1.62 10.22 11.28
C LYS A 42 0.24 10.86 11.16
N ASP A 43 0.15 12.08 10.61
CA ASP A 43 -1.03 12.92 10.74
C ASP A 43 -2.29 12.32 10.08
N PRO A 44 -2.25 11.75 8.86
CA PRO A 44 -3.43 11.12 8.27
C PRO A 44 -3.90 9.91 9.09
N SER A 45 -2.96 9.06 9.53
CA SER A 45 -3.26 7.90 10.39
C SER A 45 -3.87 8.35 11.71
N PHE A 46 -3.42 9.48 12.21
CA PHE A 46 -3.87 10.05 13.46
C PHE A 46 -5.30 10.62 13.37
N ARG A 47 -5.65 11.29 12.26
CA ARG A 47 -7.04 11.69 12.00
C ARG A 47 -7.99 10.51 11.95
N VAL A 48 -7.57 9.36 11.42
CA VAL A 48 -8.38 8.13 11.43
C VAL A 48 -8.64 7.65 12.87
N ILE A 49 -7.67 7.79 13.78
CA ILE A 49 -7.84 7.48 15.21
C ILE A 49 -8.81 8.47 15.87
N GLN A 50 -8.67 9.78 15.63
CA GLN A 50 -9.59 10.78 16.17
C GLN A 50 -11.03 10.52 15.70
N ASN A 51 -11.21 10.23 14.41
CA ASN A 51 -12.52 9.86 13.85
C ASN A 51 -13.08 8.54 14.41
N HIS A 52 -12.22 7.62 14.86
CA HIS A 52 -12.65 6.40 15.52
C HIS A 52 -13.27 6.67 16.90
N PHE A 53 -12.76 7.66 17.63
CA PHE A 53 -13.30 8.07 18.93
C PHE A 53 -14.42 9.12 18.83
N ALA A 54 -14.62 9.69 17.64
CA ALA A 54 -15.70 10.63 17.39
C ALA A 54 -17.07 9.94 17.37
N ILE A 55 -18.03 10.53 18.09
CA ILE A 55 -19.46 10.26 18.01
C ILE A 55 -20.07 11.33 17.10
N THR A 56 -20.98 10.96 16.20
CA THR A 56 -21.54 11.79 15.11
C THR A 56 -21.47 13.31 15.36
N GLY A 57 -20.69 14.02 14.52
CA GLY A 57 -20.59 15.49 14.55
C GLY A 57 -19.58 16.08 15.54
N ASN A 58 -18.92 15.29 16.39
CA ASN A 58 -18.00 15.79 17.42
C ASN A 58 -16.50 15.65 17.09
N LEU A 59 -16.12 15.38 15.83
CA LEU A 59 -14.72 15.16 15.44
C LEU A 59 -13.81 16.34 15.84
N GLY A 60 -14.30 17.57 15.68
CA GLY A 60 -13.57 18.77 16.08
C GLY A 60 -13.32 18.87 17.58
N GLU A 61 -14.29 18.44 18.41
CA GLU A 61 -14.16 18.42 19.87
C GLU A 61 -13.13 17.37 20.31
N VAL A 62 -13.19 16.17 19.73
CA VAL A 62 -12.21 15.10 20.00
C VAL A 62 -10.82 15.55 19.61
N ALA A 63 -10.67 16.19 18.44
CA ALA A 63 -9.39 16.72 17.98
C ALA A 63 -8.85 17.82 18.91
N ALA A 64 -9.68 18.80 19.26
CA ALA A 64 -9.26 19.90 20.14
C ALA A 64 -8.86 19.39 21.54
N LYS A 65 -9.63 18.46 22.12
CA LYS A 65 -9.31 17.89 23.43
C LYS A 65 -7.99 17.16 23.41
N GLU A 66 -7.74 16.40 22.36
CA GLU A 66 -6.49 15.66 22.21
C GLU A 66 -5.30 16.60 21.97
N GLU A 67 -5.45 17.64 21.15
CA GLU A 67 -4.39 18.64 20.92
C GLU A 67 -3.97 19.33 22.23
N VAL A 68 -4.93 19.67 23.11
CA VAL A 68 -4.65 20.22 24.44
C VAL A 68 -3.81 19.25 25.28
N TRP A 69 -4.14 17.96 25.26
CA TRP A 69 -3.36 16.94 25.97
C TRP A 69 -1.98 16.70 25.34
N GLU A 70 -1.87 16.74 24.01
CA GLU A 70 -0.59 16.63 23.31
C GLU A 70 0.35 17.78 23.70
N VAL A 71 -0.12 19.03 23.64
CA VAL A 71 0.67 20.21 24.03
C VAL A 71 1.05 20.16 25.51
N THR A 72 0.10 19.83 26.39
CA THR A 72 0.36 19.72 27.83
C THR A 72 1.43 18.65 28.12
N ALA A 73 1.34 17.48 27.49
CA ALA A 73 2.32 16.42 27.64
C ALA A 73 3.70 16.82 27.08
N GLN A 74 3.76 17.56 25.97
CA GLN A 74 5.01 18.09 25.43
C GLN A 74 5.69 19.08 26.38
N LEU A 75 4.93 20.01 26.97
CA LEU A 75 5.46 20.97 27.94
C LEU A 75 5.96 20.29 29.20
N LEU A 76 5.20 19.34 29.74
CA LEU A 76 5.62 18.56 30.91
C LEU A 76 6.86 17.70 30.59
N GLY A 77 6.88 17.05 29.43
CA GLY A 77 8.02 16.28 28.96
C GLY A 77 9.28 17.14 28.77
N LEU A 78 9.14 18.36 28.26
CA LEU A 78 10.23 19.33 28.15
C LEU A 78 10.75 19.75 29.53
N ALA A 79 9.87 20.09 30.46
CA ALA A 79 10.24 20.45 31.83
C ALA A 79 11.02 19.31 32.53
N ILE A 80 10.50 18.08 32.46
CA ILE A 80 11.18 16.89 32.99
C ILE A 80 12.51 16.67 32.26
N GLY A 81 12.54 16.83 30.94
CA GLY A 81 13.75 16.68 30.12
C GLY A 81 14.85 17.66 30.53
N ILE A 82 14.50 18.93 30.81
CA ILE A 82 15.45 19.93 31.31
C ILE A 82 16.01 19.51 32.68
N LEU A 83 15.16 19.08 33.61
CA LEU A 83 15.61 18.62 34.94
C LEU A 83 16.54 17.40 34.85
N ILE A 84 16.25 16.46 33.96
CA ILE A 84 17.11 15.31 33.70
C ILE A 84 18.46 15.78 33.12
N MET A 85 18.43 16.70 32.15
CA MET A 85 19.64 17.25 31.54
C MET A 85 20.46 18.10 32.50
N ASP A 86 19.85 18.70 33.52
CA ASP A 86 20.55 19.48 34.57
C ASP A 86 21.28 18.60 35.60
N THR A 87 21.03 17.28 35.57
CA THR A 87 21.68 16.36 36.50
C THR A 87 23.16 16.17 36.13
N PRO A 88 24.11 16.36 37.07
CA PRO A 88 25.55 16.33 36.78
C PRO A 88 26.03 14.98 36.22
N VAL A 89 25.34 13.88 36.54
CA VAL A 89 25.66 12.55 36.02
C VAL A 89 25.53 12.49 34.50
N ILE A 90 24.54 13.15 33.91
CA ILE A 90 24.22 13.07 32.47
C ILE A 90 25.07 14.05 31.66
N GLN A 91 25.32 15.25 32.20
CA GLN A 91 26.12 16.29 31.52
C GLN A 91 27.58 15.89 31.30
N THR A 92 28.13 15.04 32.16
CA THR A 92 29.57 14.67 32.14
C THR A 92 30.02 13.90 30.90
N SER A 93 29.11 13.29 30.12
CA SER A 93 29.51 12.48 28.97
C SER A 93 28.42 12.38 27.91
N TYR A 94 28.79 12.62 26.66
CA TYR A 94 27.93 12.41 25.51
C TYR A 94 27.40 10.96 25.41
N ALA A 95 28.18 9.97 25.84
CA ALA A 95 27.75 8.58 25.89
C ALA A 95 26.57 8.38 26.87
N LYS A 96 26.60 9.03 28.04
CA LYS A 96 25.50 8.96 29.01
C LYS A 96 24.25 9.67 28.48
N LEU A 97 24.42 10.83 27.85
CA LEU A 97 23.32 11.55 27.21
C LEU A 97 22.63 10.70 26.14
N THR A 98 23.41 10.09 25.25
CA THR A 98 22.88 9.23 24.19
C THR A 98 22.20 7.98 24.75
N ILE A 99 22.77 7.31 25.76
CA ILE A 99 22.13 6.15 26.43
C ILE A 99 20.79 6.55 27.07
N THR A 100 20.75 7.69 27.77
CA THR A 100 19.52 8.22 28.37
C THR A 100 18.48 8.49 27.28
N TRP A 101 18.87 9.16 26.19
CA TRP A 101 18.00 9.43 25.07
C TRP A 101 17.46 8.16 24.41
N PHE A 102 18.33 7.18 24.13
CA PHE A 102 17.92 5.90 23.55
C PHE A 102 16.95 5.14 24.46
N SER A 103 17.19 5.15 25.77
CA SER A 103 16.30 4.51 26.75
C SER A 103 14.91 5.14 26.75
N LEU A 104 14.83 6.48 26.82
CA LEU A 104 13.56 7.21 26.70
C LEU A 104 12.88 6.96 25.35
N ARG A 105 13.66 6.87 24.27
CA ARG A 105 13.11 6.64 22.93
C ARG A 105 12.53 5.24 22.77
N ILE A 106 13.22 4.22 23.29
CA ILE A 106 12.71 2.84 23.32
C ILE A 106 11.42 2.78 24.16
N LEU A 107 11.41 3.41 25.32
CA LEU A 107 10.21 3.49 26.17
C LEU A 107 9.05 4.16 25.42
N HIS A 108 9.27 5.29 24.74
CA HIS A 108 8.26 5.96 23.93
C HIS A 108 7.70 5.05 22.83
N LEU A 109 8.57 4.36 22.08
CA LEU A 109 8.15 3.43 21.03
C LEU A 109 7.34 2.26 21.61
N TRP A 110 7.74 1.74 22.78
CA TRP A 110 6.99 0.69 23.47
C TRP A 110 5.62 1.17 23.94
N LEU A 111 5.53 2.33 24.59
CA LEU A 111 4.24 2.91 25.00
C LEU A 111 3.33 3.17 23.80
N ARG A 112 3.90 3.65 22.69
CA ARG A 112 3.15 3.86 21.45
C ARG A 112 2.69 2.53 20.86
N TYR A 113 3.48 1.46 20.94
CA TYR A 113 3.08 0.12 20.53
C TYR A 113 1.91 -0.38 21.37
N GLN A 114 1.98 -0.24 22.70
CA GLN A 114 0.90 -0.61 23.60
C GLN A 114 -0.39 0.17 23.28
N SER A 115 -0.27 1.49 23.10
CA SER A 115 -1.39 2.37 22.74
C SER A 115 -2.07 1.94 21.43
N LEU A 116 -1.30 1.56 20.40
CA LEU A 116 -1.88 1.09 19.13
C LEU A 116 -2.44 -0.33 19.22
N SER A 117 -1.86 -1.20 20.05
CA SER A 117 -2.29 -2.60 20.20
C SER A 117 -3.66 -2.73 20.84
N VAL A 118 -4.05 -1.77 21.68
CA VAL A 118 -5.38 -1.75 22.31
C VAL A 118 -6.47 -1.14 21.44
N LEU A 119 -6.12 -0.44 20.35
CA LEU A 119 -7.11 0.15 19.44
C LEU A 119 -7.89 -0.95 18.73
N ARG A 120 -9.22 -0.86 18.74
CA ARG A 120 -10.12 -1.86 18.15
C ARG A 120 -10.89 -1.25 16.99
N PHE A 121 -10.24 -1.18 15.83
CA PHE A 121 -10.93 -0.74 14.62
C PHE A 121 -11.91 -1.80 14.14
N ARG A 122 -13.05 -1.36 13.59
CA ARG A 122 -14.01 -2.21 12.87
C ARG A 122 -13.78 -2.21 11.35
N THR A 123 -12.75 -1.51 10.90
CA THR A 123 -12.35 -1.44 9.49
C THR A 123 -11.55 -2.67 9.10
N ILE A 124 -11.77 -3.13 7.87
CA ILE A 124 -11.05 -4.25 7.26
C ILE A 124 -9.95 -3.65 6.40
N ASN A 125 -8.71 -3.71 6.89
CA ASN A 125 -7.49 -3.42 6.13
C ASN A 125 -6.99 -4.71 5.43
N LEU A 126 -5.92 -4.63 4.64
CA LEU A 126 -5.40 -5.80 3.91
C LEU A 126 -4.92 -6.93 4.83
N LYS A 127 -4.29 -6.62 5.96
CA LYS A 127 -3.81 -7.64 6.92
C LYS A 127 -4.95 -8.41 7.56
N ARG A 128 -5.98 -7.69 8.02
CA ARG A 128 -7.20 -8.27 8.58
C ARG A 128 -7.97 -9.04 7.54
N ALA A 129 -8.09 -8.51 6.31
CA ALA A 129 -8.71 -9.22 5.20
C ALA A 129 -8.03 -10.58 4.97
N ARG A 130 -6.69 -10.65 4.97
CA ARG A 130 -5.94 -11.91 4.84
C ARG A 130 -6.25 -12.87 5.99
N LEU A 131 -6.30 -12.36 7.22
CA LEU A 131 -6.60 -13.20 8.39
C LEU A 131 -8.03 -13.77 8.34
N LEU A 132 -9.01 -12.91 8.05
CA LEU A 132 -10.43 -13.28 7.94
C LEU A 132 -10.64 -14.31 6.82
N VAL A 133 -10.04 -14.06 5.65
CA VAL A 133 -10.09 -14.97 4.51
C VAL A 133 -9.41 -16.30 4.84
N LYS A 134 -8.21 -16.28 5.41
CA LYS A 134 -7.47 -17.49 5.79
C LYS A 134 -8.30 -18.35 6.74
N SER A 135 -8.84 -17.74 7.80
CA SER A 135 -9.66 -18.45 8.79
C SER A 135 -10.91 -19.05 8.16
N HIS A 136 -11.58 -18.32 7.27
CA HIS A 136 -12.77 -18.84 6.59
C HIS A 136 -12.45 -19.98 5.61
N VAL A 137 -11.39 -19.86 4.81
CA VAL A 137 -10.99 -20.92 3.87
C VAL A 137 -10.59 -22.21 4.62
N MET A 138 -9.87 -22.07 5.73
CA MET A 138 -9.35 -23.21 6.50
C MET A 138 -10.36 -23.84 7.47
N HIS A 139 -11.12 -23.01 8.16
CA HIS A 139 -11.95 -23.43 9.29
C HIS A 139 -13.44 -23.16 9.08
N GLN A 140 -13.84 -22.59 7.94
CA GLN A 140 -15.22 -22.19 7.65
C GLN A 140 -15.81 -21.23 8.69
N MET A 141 -14.95 -20.46 9.37
CA MET A 141 -15.33 -19.48 10.38
C MET A 141 -14.69 -18.12 10.11
N VAL A 142 -15.39 -17.05 10.50
CA VAL A 142 -14.89 -15.67 10.42
C VAL A 142 -14.76 -15.11 11.83
N PRO A 143 -13.54 -14.79 12.30
CA PRO A 143 -13.35 -14.23 13.64
C PRO A 143 -13.94 -12.82 13.75
N GLY A 144 -14.35 -12.48 14.97
CA GLY A 144 -14.81 -11.14 15.31
C GLY A 144 -13.66 -10.12 15.31
N PHE A 145 -14.01 -8.83 15.31
CA PHE A 145 -13.00 -7.76 15.28
C PHE A 145 -12.06 -7.75 16.50
N ILE A 146 -12.49 -8.25 17.67
CA ILE A 146 -11.65 -8.31 18.88
C ILE A 146 -10.56 -9.39 18.74
N GLU A 147 -10.94 -10.56 18.26
CA GLU A 147 -10.02 -11.69 18.04
C GLU A 147 -9.05 -11.38 16.90
N CYS A 148 -9.57 -10.87 15.79
CA CYS A 148 -8.77 -10.41 14.65
C CYS A 148 -7.73 -9.35 15.06
N ASN A 149 -8.07 -8.44 15.99
CA ASN A 149 -7.15 -7.43 16.50
C ASN A 149 -6.03 -8.00 17.39
N LYS A 150 -6.28 -9.12 18.10
CA LYS A 150 -5.25 -9.78 18.91
C LYS A 150 -4.22 -10.51 18.05
N GLU A 151 -4.66 -11.07 16.93
CA GLU A 151 -3.81 -11.80 15.99
C GLU A 151 -3.09 -10.89 14.99
N GLU A 152 -3.55 -9.65 14.81
CA GLU A 152 -2.95 -8.70 13.86
C GLU A 152 -1.54 -8.25 14.30
N THR A 153 -0.53 -8.60 13.50
CA THR A 153 0.83 -8.07 13.70
C THR A 153 0.97 -6.66 13.11
N ILE A 154 1.11 -5.66 13.98
CA ILE A 154 1.25 -4.24 13.60
C ILE A 154 2.49 -4.02 12.71
N LEU A 155 3.63 -4.61 13.09
CA LEU A 155 4.94 -4.35 12.46
C LEU A 155 5.30 -5.25 11.27
N SER A 156 4.48 -6.25 10.95
CA SER A 156 4.75 -7.13 9.81
C SER A 156 4.52 -6.40 8.48
N TRP A 157 5.48 -6.47 7.56
CA TRP A 157 5.28 -5.95 6.21
C TRP A 157 4.38 -6.90 5.42
N GLU A 158 3.41 -6.37 4.69
CA GLU A 158 2.48 -7.12 3.82
C GLU A 158 3.16 -8.07 2.81
N ARG A 159 4.43 -7.82 2.46
CA ARG A 159 5.23 -8.62 1.54
C ARG A 159 5.63 -9.96 2.15
N PHE A 160 5.75 -10.04 3.47
CA PHE A 160 6.12 -11.26 4.19
C PHE A 160 4.90 -12.10 4.58
N LEU A 161 3.69 -11.60 4.35
CA LEU A 161 2.47 -12.35 4.59
C LEU A 161 2.25 -13.39 3.49
N GLN A 162 1.95 -14.62 3.90
CA GLN A 162 1.57 -15.71 2.99
C GLN A 162 0.04 -15.78 2.84
N PRO A 163 -0.47 -16.13 1.64
CA PRO A 163 0.26 -16.31 0.39
C PRO A 163 0.81 -14.99 -0.17
N ARG A 164 1.90 -15.07 -0.94
CA ARG A 164 2.49 -13.91 -1.62
C ARG A 164 1.62 -13.49 -2.81
N VAL A 165 0.97 -12.33 -2.67
CA VAL A 165 0.10 -11.74 -3.70
C VAL A 165 0.70 -10.44 -4.21
N ILE A 166 0.85 -10.32 -5.53
CA ILE A 166 1.20 -9.07 -6.21
C ILE A 166 -0.04 -8.53 -6.90
N TYR A 167 -0.49 -7.36 -6.47
CA TYR A 167 -1.63 -6.67 -7.04
C TYR A 167 -1.20 -5.66 -8.10
N GLY A 168 -2.02 -5.48 -9.14
CA GLY A 168 -1.81 -4.49 -10.18
C GLY A 168 -0.62 -4.84 -11.06
N VAL A 169 -0.59 -6.05 -11.61
CA VAL A 169 0.40 -6.49 -12.60
C VAL A 169 -0.22 -6.40 -14.00
N SER A 170 0.54 -6.01 -15.02
CA SER A 170 0.06 -6.08 -16.40
C SER A 170 -0.11 -7.55 -16.83
N ILE A 171 -1.10 -7.83 -17.68
CA ILE A 171 -1.37 -9.19 -18.18
C ILE A 171 -0.11 -9.78 -18.84
N GLU A 172 0.62 -8.96 -19.60
CA GLU A 172 1.90 -9.31 -20.21
C GLU A 172 2.92 -9.80 -19.18
N LYS A 173 3.08 -9.08 -18.06
CA LYS A 173 4.02 -9.47 -16.99
C LYS A 173 3.51 -10.67 -16.17
N MET A 174 2.20 -10.88 -16.10
CA MET A 174 1.59 -12.01 -15.40
C MET A 174 1.89 -13.34 -16.11
N ILE A 175 1.71 -13.36 -17.43
CA ILE A 175 1.81 -14.58 -18.24
C ILE A 175 3.25 -14.75 -18.80
N GLY A 176 3.99 -13.65 -18.92
CA GLY A 176 5.33 -13.59 -19.50
C GLY A 176 5.28 -13.33 -21.02
N THR A 177 6.40 -12.90 -21.58
CA THR A 177 6.57 -12.63 -23.03
C THR A 177 6.39 -13.88 -23.90
N GLU A 178 6.44 -15.07 -23.31
CA GLU A 178 6.17 -16.36 -23.98
C GLU A 178 4.69 -16.80 -23.90
N GLY A 179 3.84 -15.98 -23.28
CA GLY A 179 2.40 -16.25 -23.17
C GLY A 179 1.73 -16.29 -24.54
N SER A 180 1.21 -17.46 -24.95
CA SER A 180 0.40 -17.57 -26.16
C SER A 180 -0.82 -16.66 -26.08
N SER A 181 -1.10 -15.90 -27.15
CA SER A 181 -2.32 -15.09 -27.32
C SER A 181 -3.59 -15.89 -26.97
N ASN A 182 -3.59 -17.20 -27.24
CA ASN A 182 -4.69 -18.09 -26.90
C ASN A 182 -4.90 -18.26 -25.39
N THR A 183 -3.82 -18.32 -24.60
CA THR A 183 -3.90 -18.40 -23.13
C THR A 183 -4.47 -17.12 -22.54
N VAL A 184 -4.10 -15.96 -23.09
CA VAL A 184 -4.65 -14.66 -22.67
C VAL A 184 -6.14 -14.60 -22.98
N LYS A 185 -6.55 -14.94 -24.21
CA LYS A 185 -7.96 -14.96 -24.61
C LYS A 185 -8.77 -15.93 -23.74
N ALA A 186 -8.25 -17.12 -23.45
CA ALA A 186 -8.90 -18.09 -22.57
C ALA A 186 -9.03 -17.60 -21.13
N LEU A 187 -7.99 -16.95 -20.58
CA LEU A 187 -8.00 -16.38 -19.24
C LEU A 187 -9.02 -15.23 -19.13
N LEU A 188 -9.08 -14.33 -20.12
CA LEU A 188 -10.06 -13.25 -20.15
C LEU A 188 -11.50 -13.80 -20.22
N LYS A 189 -11.75 -14.80 -21.07
CA LYS A 189 -13.05 -15.49 -21.13
C LYS A 189 -13.43 -16.12 -19.80
N LEU A 190 -12.48 -16.75 -19.11
CA LEU A 190 -12.72 -17.40 -17.81
C LEU A 190 -13.14 -16.39 -16.72
N TYR A 191 -12.55 -15.19 -16.72
CA TYR A 191 -12.84 -14.13 -15.76
C TYR A 191 -13.83 -13.08 -16.31
N ALA A 192 -14.60 -13.37 -17.36
CA ALA A 192 -15.54 -12.42 -17.97
C ALA A 192 -16.51 -11.81 -16.93
N ASN A 193 -17.04 -12.63 -16.03
CA ASN A 193 -17.98 -12.21 -14.99
C ASN A 193 -17.33 -11.58 -13.75
N GLN A 194 -15.99 -11.53 -13.69
CA GLN A 194 -15.24 -11.00 -12.55
C GLN A 194 -14.59 -9.66 -12.89
N LYS A 195 -14.45 -8.78 -11.88
CA LYS A 195 -13.76 -7.48 -12.02
C LYS A 195 -12.25 -7.56 -11.78
N TYR A 196 -11.70 -8.77 -11.76
CA TYR A 196 -10.28 -9.02 -11.62
C TYR A 196 -9.91 -10.27 -12.43
N VAL A 197 -8.62 -10.41 -12.74
CA VAL A 197 -8.03 -11.59 -13.34
C VAL A 197 -6.88 -12.05 -12.45
N LEU A 198 -6.87 -13.34 -12.15
CA LEU A 198 -5.85 -13.96 -11.30
C LEU A 198 -5.04 -14.96 -12.13
N PHE A 199 -3.73 -14.93 -11.93
CA PHE A 199 -2.79 -15.89 -12.51
C PHE A 199 -1.84 -16.42 -11.43
N VAL A 200 -1.50 -17.70 -11.52
CA VAL A 200 -0.60 -18.38 -10.57
C VAL A 200 0.69 -18.67 -11.28
N LYS A 201 1.79 -18.08 -10.81
CA LYS A 201 3.14 -18.43 -11.28
C LYS A 201 3.74 -19.43 -10.32
N GLN A 202 3.85 -20.68 -10.75
CA GLN A 202 4.56 -21.72 -10.01
C GLN A 202 6.04 -21.63 -10.37
N LYS A 203 6.88 -21.33 -9.38
CA LYS A 203 8.32 -21.12 -9.60
C LYS A 203 9.09 -22.37 -9.20
N GLY A 204 8.99 -23.46 -9.97
CA GLY A 204 9.66 -24.74 -9.65
C GLY A 204 9.41 -25.18 -8.19
N SER A 205 10.47 -25.46 -7.43
CA SER A 205 10.42 -25.81 -5.99
C SER A 205 10.14 -24.63 -5.03
N GLY A 206 9.95 -23.40 -5.54
CA GLY A 206 9.68 -22.22 -4.73
C GLY A 206 8.19 -22.01 -4.40
N PRO A 207 7.87 -21.14 -3.42
CA PRO A 207 6.49 -20.83 -3.08
C PRO A 207 5.76 -20.21 -4.28
N ALA A 208 4.50 -20.64 -4.49
CA ALA A 208 3.65 -20.11 -5.55
C ALA A 208 3.46 -18.59 -5.39
N GLU A 209 3.61 -17.85 -6.49
CA GLU A 209 3.39 -16.41 -6.53
C GLU A 209 2.09 -16.11 -7.27
N TYR A 210 1.18 -15.39 -6.60
CA TYR A 210 -0.13 -15.06 -7.13
C TYR A 210 -0.11 -13.63 -7.67
N SER A 211 -0.46 -13.46 -8.93
CA SER A 211 -0.57 -12.14 -9.56
C SER A 211 -2.01 -11.82 -9.86
N VAL A 212 -2.47 -10.64 -9.43
CA VAL A 212 -3.85 -10.18 -9.63
C VAL A 212 -3.83 -8.86 -10.38
N THR A 213 -4.64 -8.78 -11.42
CA THR A 213 -4.91 -7.53 -12.14
C THR A 213 -6.39 -7.20 -12.09
N PHE A 214 -6.74 -5.92 -12.19
CA PHE A 214 -8.11 -5.44 -11.97
C PHE A 214 -8.68 -4.82 -13.24
N LYS A 215 -9.95 -5.12 -13.52
CA LYS A 215 -10.70 -4.49 -14.63
C LYS A 215 -11.20 -3.11 -14.19
N VAL A 216 -11.50 -2.25 -15.16
CA VAL A 216 -12.17 -0.96 -14.88
C VAL A 216 -13.48 -1.20 -14.10
N GLY A 217 -13.66 -0.40 -13.03
CA GLY A 217 -14.79 -0.52 -12.11
C GLY A 217 -14.61 -1.53 -10.97
N ALA A 218 -13.39 -2.06 -10.77
CA ALA A 218 -13.07 -2.83 -9.58
C ALA A 218 -13.24 -2.00 -8.30
N THR A 219 -13.80 -2.63 -7.26
CA THR A 219 -14.04 -2.02 -5.94
C THR A 219 -13.20 -2.72 -4.87
N SER A 220 -13.22 -2.21 -3.63
CA SER A 220 -12.58 -2.88 -2.49
C SER A 220 -13.09 -4.32 -2.29
N LEU A 221 -14.36 -4.57 -2.62
CA LEU A 221 -14.94 -5.92 -2.61
C LEU A 221 -14.30 -6.82 -3.67
N SER A 222 -13.95 -6.29 -4.84
CA SER A 222 -13.23 -7.05 -5.88
C SER A 222 -11.84 -7.47 -5.39
N VAL A 223 -11.15 -6.61 -4.63
CA VAL A 223 -9.86 -6.95 -4.00
C VAL A 223 -10.07 -8.06 -2.96
N LEU A 224 -11.07 -7.92 -2.08
CA LEU A 224 -11.40 -8.95 -1.08
C LEU A 224 -11.74 -10.30 -1.74
N LYS A 225 -12.51 -10.28 -2.83
CA LYS A 225 -12.88 -11.47 -3.60
C LYS A 225 -11.65 -12.14 -4.22
N SER A 226 -10.75 -11.35 -4.82
CA SER A 226 -9.49 -11.87 -5.36
C SER A 226 -8.61 -12.48 -4.27
N LEU A 227 -8.61 -11.89 -3.07
CA LEU A 227 -7.85 -12.39 -1.95
C LEU A 227 -8.40 -13.74 -1.45
N TRP A 228 -9.73 -13.87 -1.33
CA TRP A 228 -10.39 -15.14 -1.04
C TRP A 228 -9.98 -16.23 -2.04
N HIS A 229 -10.04 -15.88 -3.33
CA HIS A 229 -9.68 -16.79 -4.42
C HIS A 229 -8.24 -17.29 -4.30
N VAL A 230 -7.31 -16.38 -4.02
CA VAL A 230 -5.88 -16.71 -3.84
C VAL A 230 -5.66 -17.62 -2.62
N HIS A 231 -6.28 -17.32 -1.48
CA HIS A 231 -6.14 -18.16 -0.29
C HIS A 231 -6.69 -19.56 -0.53
N TRP A 232 -7.84 -19.70 -1.19
CA TRP A 232 -8.38 -21.01 -1.55
C TRP A 232 -7.41 -21.81 -2.42
N LEU A 233 -6.83 -21.17 -3.44
CA LEU A 233 -5.83 -21.79 -4.33
C LEU A 233 -4.52 -22.17 -3.62
N HIS A 234 -4.13 -21.41 -2.60
CA HIS A 234 -2.93 -21.68 -1.82
C HIS A 234 -3.09 -22.89 -0.90
N GLU A 235 -4.25 -22.98 -0.26
CA GLU A 235 -4.56 -24.05 0.69
C GLU A 235 -4.97 -25.37 0.01
N ASN A 236 -5.35 -25.32 -1.28
CA ASN A 236 -5.68 -26.49 -2.09
C ASN A 236 -4.68 -26.61 -3.25
N PRO A 237 -3.42 -27.04 -2.98
CA PRO A 237 -2.47 -27.34 -4.04
C PRO A 237 -2.96 -28.58 -4.80
N ASN A 238 -3.45 -28.36 -6.02
CA ASN A 238 -3.83 -29.46 -6.90
C ASN A 238 -2.58 -29.91 -7.67
N GLU A 239 -1.93 -30.99 -7.22
CA GLU A 239 -0.75 -31.57 -7.86
C GLU A 239 -1.07 -32.28 -9.19
N GLU A 240 -2.33 -32.65 -9.41
CA GLU A 240 -2.77 -33.44 -10.58
C GLU A 240 -3.18 -32.57 -11.77
N ALA A 241 -3.47 -31.28 -11.56
CA ALA A 241 -3.92 -30.39 -12.62
C ALA A 241 -2.77 -30.01 -13.56
N THR A 242 -2.66 -30.70 -14.71
CA THR A 242 -1.66 -30.41 -15.76
C THR A 242 -1.87 -29.03 -16.42
N CYS A 243 -3.07 -28.45 -16.30
CA CYS A 243 -3.43 -27.17 -16.91
C CYS A 243 -3.80 -26.11 -15.85
N ILE A 244 -3.13 -24.96 -15.88
CA ILE A 244 -3.39 -23.84 -14.94
C ILE A 244 -4.82 -23.31 -15.12
N LEU A 245 -5.34 -23.27 -16.35
CA LEU A 245 -6.68 -22.73 -16.64
C LEU A 245 -7.81 -23.58 -16.04
N SER A 246 -7.69 -24.91 -16.05
CA SER A 246 -8.71 -25.78 -15.42
C SER A 246 -8.72 -25.61 -13.90
N ARG A 247 -7.55 -25.49 -13.28
CA ARG A 247 -7.40 -25.18 -11.85
C ARG A 247 -8.00 -23.82 -11.48
N LEU A 248 -7.79 -22.80 -12.32
CA LEU A 248 -8.43 -21.50 -12.14
C LEU A 248 -9.95 -21.57 -12.31
N GLY A 249 -10.46 -22.41 -13.21
CA GLY A 249 -11.90 -22.63 -13.39
C GLY A 249 -12.56 -23.32 -12.19
N GLU A 250 -11.96 -24.37 -11.65
CA GLU A 250 -12.46 -25.06 -10.45
C GLU A 250 -12.50 -24.11 -9.24
N SER A 251 -11.41 -23.37 -9.03
CA SER A 251 -11.33 -22.40 -7.93
C SER A 251 -12.35 -21.27 -8.07
N LEU A 252 -12.70 -20.84 -9.29
CA LEU A 252 -13.78 -19.88 -9.53
C LEU A 252 -15.15 -20.45 -9.15
N GLN A 253 -15.45 -21.70 -9.47
CA GLN A 253 -16.71 -22.33 -9.06
C GLN A 253 -16.83 -22.42 -7.52
N LYS A 254 -15.72 -22.69 -6.84
CA LYS A 254 -15.67 -22.72 -5.37
C LYS A 254 -15.82 -21.33 -4.77
N LEU A 255 -15.20 -20.31 -5.37
CA LEU A 255 -15.37 -18.91 -5.01
C LEU A 255 -16.83 -18.46 -5.12
N GLU A 256 -17.51 -18.80 -6.22
CA GLU A 256 -18.91 -18.39 -6.43
C GLU A 256 -19.86 -18.97 -5.37
N LYS A 257 -19.54 -20.15 -4.83
CA LYS A 257 -20.31 -20.78 -3.75
C LYS A 257 -19.92 -20.29 -2.36
N GLY A 258 -18.62 -20.18 -2.06
CA GLY A 258 -18.11 -19.88 -0.72
C GLY A 258 -18.04 -18.38 -0.38
N PHE A 259 -17.81 -17.51 -1.37
CA PHE A 259 -17.67 -16.08 -1.10
C PHE A 259 -18.96 -15.41 -0.57
N PRO A 260 -20.18 -15.75 -1.04
CA PRO A 260 -21.41 -15.25 -0.45
C PRO A 260 -21.57 -15.65 1.03
N GLU A 261 -21.21 -16.88 1.37
CA GLU A 261 -21.22 -17.36 2.76
C GLU A 261 -20.23 -16.59 3.62
N PHE A 262 -19.01 -16.38 3.13
CA PHE A 262 -18.00 -15.55 3.78
C PHE A 262 -18.53 -14.14 4.09
N LEU A 263 -19.19 -13.49 3.13
CA LEU A 263 -19.77 -12.15 3.35
C LEU A 263 -20.88 -12.16 4.40
N GLN A 264 -21.69 -13.21 4.44
CA GLN A 264 -22.74 -13.34 5.46
C GLN A 264 -22.12 -13.57 6.86
N GLN A 265 -21.09 -14.42 6.95
CA GLN A 265 -20.36 -14.65 8.20
C GLN A 265 -19.64 -13.38 8.68
N LEU A 266 -19.05 -12.59 7.78
CA LEU A 266 -18.47 -11.28 8.10
C LEU A 266 -19.49 -10.34 8.74
N GLU A 267 -20.69 -10.22 8.17
CA GLU A 267 -21.75 -9.37 8.74
C GLU A 267 -22.21 -9.88 10.11
N ARG A 268 -22.38 -11.21 10.27
CA ARG A 268 -22.72 -11.83 11.56
C ARG A 268 -21.65 -11.59 12.63
N ALA A 269 -20.38 -11.60 12.26
CA ALA A 269 -19.25 -11.30 13.15
C ALA A 269 -19.10 -9.79 13.47
N GLY A 270 -20.00 -8.94 12.95
CA GLY A 270 -20.07 -7.51 13.25
C GLY A 270 -19.21 -6.62 12.34
N TRP A 271 -18.70 -7.15 11.22
CA TRP A 271 -18.00 -6.37 10.21
C TRP A 271 -18.99 -5.68 9.27
N LYS A 272 -18.73 -4.41 8.94
CA LYS A 272 -19.59 -3.63 8.02
C LYS A 272 -18.97 -3.58 6.62
N LYS A 273 -19.76 -3.88 5.58
CA LYS A 273 -19.32 -3.84 4.16
C LYS A 273 -18.71 -2.50 3.74
N HIS A 274 -19.28 -1.37 4.18
CA HIS A 274 -18.77 -0.03 3.88
C HIS A 274 -17.45 0.32 4.60
N GLN A 275 -16.99 -0.52 5.53
CA GLN A 275 -15.74 -0.32 6.29
C GLN A 275 -14.59 -1.18 5.73
N ILE A 276 -14.75 -1.75 4.54
CA ILE A 276 -13.70 -2.46 3.81
C ILE A 276 -12.83 -1.43 3.08
N ILE A 277 -11.63 -1.19 3.62
CA ILE A 277 -10.66 -0.23 3.08
C ILE A 277 -9.53 -1.03 2.44
N LEU A 278 -9.76 -1.47 1.20
CA LEU A 278 -8.78 -2.14 0.37
C LEU A 278 -8.52 -1.28 -0.87
N ASN A 279 -7.26 -0.88 -1.05
CA ASN A 279 -6.86 -0.06 -2.18
C ASN A 279 -6.86 -0.90 -3.47
N VAL A 280 -7.63 -0.43 -4.46
CA VAL A 280 -7.55 -0.95 -5.82
C VAL A 280 -6.33 -0.29 -6.49
N PRO A 281 -5.34 -1.05 -6.98
CA PRO A 281 -4.21 -0.48 -7.73
C PRO A 281 -4.74 0.24 -8.97
N LYS A 282 -4.60 1.57 -9.02
CA LYS A 282 -5.14 2.40 -10.12
C LYS A 282 -4.28 2.38 -11.38
N ASN A 283 -3.00 2.07 -11.26
CA ASN A 283 -2.02 2.28 -12.33
C ASN A 283 -2.13 1.24 -13.48
N ILE A 284 -2.93 0.17 -13.31
CA ILE A 284 -3.08 -0.91 -14.30
C ILE A 284 -4.53 -1.42 -14.27
N LEU A 285 -5.49 -0.50 -14.42
CA LEU A 285 -6.86 -0.87 -14.75
C LEU A 285 -6.96 -0.96 -16.27
N PHE A 286 -7.33 -2.11 -16.80
CA PHE A 286 -7.46 -2.30 -18.24
C PHE A 286 -8.92 -2.39 -18.67
N HIS A 287 -9.20 -1.88 -19.87
CA HIS A 287 -10.48 -2.03 -20.52
C HIS A 287 -10.49 -3.32 -21.35
N GLU A 288 -11.52 -4.15 -21.20
CA GLU A 288 -11.59 -5.45 -21.86
C GLU A 288 -11.74 -5.32 -23.38
N VAL A 289 -12.29 -4.18 -23.86
CA VAL A 289 -12.53 -3.91 -25.29
C VAL A 289 -11.25 -3.54 -26.06
N GLU A 290 -10.28 -2.85 -25.43
CA GLU A 290 -9.00 -2.49 -26.08
C GLU A 290 -8.10 -3.72 -26.33
N LEU A 291 -8.20 -4.74 -25.47
CA LEU A 291 -7.43 -5.98 -25.63
C LEU A 291 -8.00 -6.89 -26.74
N SER A 292 -9.31 -6.89 -26.97
CA SER A 292 -9.88 -7.64 -28.10
C SER A 292 -9.45 -7.07 -29.46
N MET A 293 -9.33 -5.74 -29.59
CA MET A 293 -8.86 -5.10 -30.83
C MET A 293 -7.38 -5.39 -31.09
N ASN A 294 -6.51 -5.22 -30.08
CA ASN A 294 -5.07 -5.46 -30.23
C ASN A 294 -4.69 -6.94 -30.44
N LEU A 295 -5.54 -7.89 -30.05
CA LEU A 295 -5.29 -9.32 -30.22
C LEU A 295 -5.82 -9.90 -31.54
N ASP A 296 -6.59 -9.13 -32.30
CA ASP A 296 -7.11 -9.52 -33.62
C ASP A 296 -6.31 -8.83 -34.77
N ASP A 297 -5.62 -7.72 -34.50
CA ASP A 297 -4.74 -7.02 -35.46
C ASP A 297 -3.42 -7.74 -35.78
N ASN A 298 -3.14 -8.91 -35.16
CA ASN A 298 -1.93 -9.70 -35.42
C ASN A 298 -2.15 -10.87 -36.40
N ALA A 299 -3.22 -10.81 -37.20
CA ALA A 299 -3.37 -11.67 -38.37
C ALA A 299 -2.42 -11.18 -39.48
N PRO A 300 -1.66 -12.07 -40.16
CA PRO A 300 -0.83 -11.66 -41.28
C PRO A 300 -1.75 -11.07 -42.36
N ASN A 301 -1.53 -9.80 -42.69
CA ASN A 301 -2.24 -9.11 -43.75
C ASN A 301 -2.15 -9.93 -45.05
N PRO A 302 -3.27 -10.45 -45.60
CA PRO A 302 -3.24 -11.25 -46.83
C PRO A 302 -3.02 -10.39 -48.09
N TYR A 303 -2.88 -9.06 -47.95
CA TYR A 303 -2.53 -8.17 -49.03
C TYR A 303 -1.16 -7.52 -48.77
N GLY A 304 -0.11 -8.24 -49.17
CA GLY A 304 1.20 -7.66 -49.40
C GLY A 304 1.13 -6.73 -50.61
N PHE A 305 0.89 -5.45 -50.37
CA PHE A 305 1.29 -4.39 -51.29
C PHE A 305 2.28 -3.49 -50.56
N ALA A 306 3.51 -3.48 -51.08
CA ALA A 306 4.53 -2.52 -50.72
C ALA A 306 3.97 -1.11 -50.97
N GLN A 307 3.85 -0.30 -49.92
CA GLN A 307 3.66 1.13 -50.08
C GLN A 307 5.03 1.77 -50.24
N ASP A 308 5.32 2.20 -51.47
CA ASP A 308 6.47 3.07 -51.76
C ASP A 308 6.35 4.39 -50.95
N PRO A 309 7.48 5.00 -50.54
CA PRO A 309 7.46 6.24 -49.77
C PRO A 309 6.92 7.40 -50.61
N ASN A 310 5.88 8.08 -50.11
CA ASN A 310 5.28 9.26 -50.71
C ASN A 310 6.27 10.45 -50.71
N PRO A 311 6.63 11.04 -51.88
CA PRO A 311 7.67 12.06 -51.98
C PRO A 311 7.25 13.47 -51.51
N TYR A 312 6.07 13.66 -50.93
CA TYR A 312 5.56 15.00 -50.56
C TYR A 312 5.75 15.42 -49.09
N LEU A 313 6.44 14.64 -48.25
CA LEU A 313 6.73 15.02 -46.85
C LEU A 313 8.12 15.63 -46.63
N ALA A 314 8.93 15.78 -47.67
CA ALA A 314 10.32 16.27 -47.58
C ALA A 314 10.47 17.81 -47.68
N GLN A 315 9.41 18.60 -47.49
CA GLN A 315 9.46 20.06 -47.70
C GLN A 315 9.12 20.96 -46.50
N GLN A 316 9.03 20.42 -45.27
CA GLN A 316 8.78 21.25 -44.08
C GLN A 316 9.90 21.26 -43.02
N ALA A 317 11.08 20.73 -43.35
CA ALA A 317 12.23 20.76 -42.45
C ALA A 317 13.44 21.39 -43.14
N GLN A 318 13.46 22.72 -43.30
CA GLN A 318 14.66 23.53 -43.54
C GLN A 318 14.29 25.02 -43.64
N ASN A 319 14.40 25.81 -42.55
CA ASN A 319 15.48 26.79 -42.44
C ASN A 319 15.51 27.50 -41.06
N PRO A 320 16.71 27.83 -40.53
CA PRO A 320 16.93 28.50 -39.25
C PRO A 320 17.21 30.02 -39.40
N TYR A 321 17.31 30.71 -38.26
CA TYR A 321 17.68 32.13 -38.03
C TYR A 321 16.59 33.20 -38.17
N GLY A 322 16.34 33.88 -37.05
CA GLY A 322 15.51 35.08 -36.91
C GLY A 322 15.54 35.59 -35.47
N SER A 323 16.62 36.32 -35.15
CA SER A 323 16.99 36.83 -33.82
C SER A 323 16.08 37.96 -33.31
N ALA A 324 15.87 37.95 -32.00
CA ALA A 324 15.71 39.09 -31.08
C ALA A 324 14.44 39.96 -31.14
N HIS A 325 13.69 39.96 -30.03
CA HIS A 325 13.61 41.13 -29.15
C HIS A 325 13.24 40.68 -27.73
N ALA A 326 14.17 40.89 -26.81
CA ALA A 326 13.95 40.82 -25.38
C ALA A 326 13.30 42.12 -24.91
N LEU A 327 12.27 42.02 -24.07
CA LEU A 327 11.80 43.11 -23.21
C LEU A 327 11.98 42.65 -21.76
N ASN A 328 12.79 43.44 -21.04
CA ASN A 328 13.20 43.26 -19.65
C ASN A 328 12.04 43.60 -18.69
N PRO A 329 11.96 43.00 -17.50
CA PRO A 329 10.85 43.15 -16.56
C PRO A 329 11.20 44.21 -15.50
N TYR A 330 10.54 45.36 -15.49
CA TYR A 330 10.38 46.27 -14.33
C TYR A 330 9.48 47.44 -14.78
N GLU A 331 8.17 47.31 -14.62
CA GLU A 331 7.25 48.46 -14.52
C GLU A 331 5.85 47.97 -14.09
N ALA A 332 5.20 48.75 -13.23
CA ALA A 332 3.84 48.63 -12.71
C ALA A 332 3.59 47.72 -11.49
N GLU A 333 4.21 48.12 -10.37
CA GLU A 333 3.50 48.25 -9.09
C GLU A 333 2.40 49.33 -9.24
N GLN A 334 1.23 49.14 -8.59
CA GLN A 334 0.03 50.02 -8.53
C GLN A 334 -1.10 49.76 -9.55
N ALA A 335 -2.06 48.90 -9.17
CA ALA A 335 -3.51 49.14 -9.22
C ALA A 335 -4.25 48.01 -8.48
#